data_AF-A0A971HLZ6-F1
#
_entry.id   AF-A0A971HLZ6-F1
#
_cell.length_a   1.000
_cell.length_b   1.000
_cell.length_c   1.000
_cell.angle_alpha   90.00
_cell.angle_beta   90.00
_cell.angle_gamma   90.00
#
_symmetry.space_group_name_H-M   'P 1'
#
loop_
_entity.id
_entity.type
_entity.pdbx_description
1 polymer ?
#
loop_
_entity_poly.entity_id
_entity_poly.type
_entity_poly.pdbx_seq_one_letter_code
_entity_poly.pdbx_strand_id
1 'polypeptide(L)'
;MIKKIKENKLLLLIFLLLFTTILSTIGRFVYDETKKNYFLTQDFYFNSDKLKEVQANYVINNYNGVDTYDIVVNVDSIKNNLVKSTDDIAYDITYNCTSNADCSSSKSSGIIYSTTGTDFFTISATPNTALINGQYIEIEIFAESTNPYEKEISAKFKLIVGNYGLSYEIYDEVDSPYLQLKVTNTLDYYKVLVAFGSYNIGDKLDLETYLALTPSEKENCASAIINLSFSPLDILYDNVSDISESITSISTTVIGGNDYVNALSFKIDAISSMIVRFYKIDASEDYTYPIVNPTPIVTVTYTL
;
A
#
# COMPACT_ATOMS: atom_id res chain seq x y z
N MET A 1 -35.75 -53.36 -8.53
CA MET A 1 -36.54 -52.27 -9.16
C MET A 1 -36.68 -51.03 -8.27
N ILE A 2 -37.06 -51.19 -6.99
CA ILE A 2 -37.28 -50.08 -6.02
C ILE A 2 -36.02 -49.23 -5.75
N LYS A 3 -34.82 -49.84 -5.72
CA LYS A 3 -33.54 -49.13 -5.48
C LYS A 3 -33.19 -48.14 -6.61
N LYS A 4 -33.38 -48.56 -7.87
CA LYS A 4 -33.15 -47.76 -9.10
C LYS A 4 -34.10 -46.55 -9.21
N ILE A 5 -35.33 -46.68 -8.69
CA ILE A 5 -36.32 -45.58 -8.65
C ILE A 5 -35.95 -44.54 -7.58
N LYS A 6 -35.38 -44.95 -6.44
CA LYS A 6 -34.87 -44.02 -5.41
C LYS A 6 -33.61 -43.27 -5.88
N GLU A 7 -32.70 -43.95 -6.57
CA GLU A 7 -31.49 -43.33 -7.16
C GLU A 7 -31.85 -42.28 -8.22
N ASN A 8 -32.79 -42.57 -9.13
CA ASN A 8 -33.23 -41.59 -10.14
C ASN A 8 -33.96 -40.37 -9.53
N LYS A 9 -34.71 -40.55 -8.44
CA LYS A 9 -35.36 -39.43 -7.72
C LYS A 9 -34.35 -38.56 -6.98
N LEU A 10 -33.31 -39.17 -6.39
CA LEU A 10 -32.21 -38.44 -5.75
C LEU A 10 -31.43 -37.61 -6.79
N LEU A 11 -31.14 -38.20 -7.96
CA LEU A 11 -30.45 -37.52 -9.05
C LEU A 11 -31.26 -36.33 -9.60
N LEU A 12 -32.58 -36.49 -9.74
CA LEU A 12 -33.48 -35.41 -10.14
C LEU A 12 -33.51 -34.27 -9.11
N LEU A 13 -33.52 -34.59 -7.81
CA LEU A 13 -33.49 -33.59 -6.74
C LEU A 13 -32.19 -32.78 -6.74
N ILE A 14 -31.05 -33.46 -6.94
CA ILE A 14 -29.73 -32.81 -7.06
C ILE A 14 -29.69 -31.89 -8.29
N PHE A 15 -30.24 -32.35 -9.42
CA PHE A 15 -30.31 -31.54 -10.64
C PHE A 15 -31.19 -30.31 -10.47
N LEU A 16 -32.33 -30.44 -9.77
CA LEU A 16 -33.22 -29.32 -9.46
C LEU A 16 -32.53 -28.29 -8.55
N LEU A 17 -31.80 -28.74 -7.54
CA LEU A 17 -30.99 -27.88 -6.66
C LEU A 17 -29.90 -27.13 -7.44
N LEU A 18 -29.16 -27.82 -8.31
CA LEU A 18 -28.16 -27.19 -9.19
C LEU A 18 -28.80 -26.20 -10.17
N PHE A 19 -30.00 -26.49 -10.68
CA PHE A 19 -30.69 -25.59 -11.60
C PHE A 19 -31.10 -24.28 -10.94
N THR A 20 -31.54 -24.33 -9.67
CA THR A 20 -31.90 -23.11 -8.91
C THR A 20 -30.71 -22.18 -8.67
N THR A 21 -29.50 -22.71 -8.43
CA THR A 21 -28.32 -21.87 -8.25
C THR A 21 -27.88 -21.21 -9.56
N ILE A 22 -27.94 -21.95 -10.68
CA ILE A 22 -27.59 -21.44 -12.02
C ILE A 22 -28.57 -20.35 -12.49
N LEU A 23 -29.88 -20.52 -12.28
CA LEU A 23 -30.88 -19.50 -12.60
C LEU A 23 -30.62 -18.18 -11.86
N SER A 24 -30.23 -18.27 -10.58
CA SER A 24 -29.95 -17.09 -9.76
C SER A 24 -28.72 -16.31 -10.23
N THR A 25 -27.65 -17.02 -10.64
CA THR A 25 -26.41 -16.38 -11.12
C THR A 25 -26.60 -15.76 -12.48
N ILE A 26 -27.33 -16.41 -13.39
CA ILE A 26 -27.69 -15.84 -14.70
C ILE A 26 -28.59 -14.62 -14.53
N GLY A 27 -29.58 -14.68 -13.62
CA GLY A 27 -30.45 -13.54 -13.33
C GLY A 27 -29.67 -12.31 -12.85
N ARG A 28 -28.70 -12.51 -11.94
CA ARG A 28 -27.82 -11.44 -11.47
C ARG A 28 -26.95 -10.88 -12.59
N PHE A 29 -26.35 -11.74 -13.42
CA PHE A 29 -25.52 -11.31 -14.54
C PHE A 29 -26.30 -10.45 -15.56
N VAL A 30 -27.51 -10.88 -15.94
CA VAL A 30 -28.36 -10.13 -16.87
C VAL A 30 -28.79 -8.78 -16.27
N TYR A 31 -29.10 -8.76 -14.97
CA TYR A 31 -29.45 -7.52 -14.27
C TYR A 31 -28.28 -6.52 -14.25
N ASP A 32 -27.08 -6.97 -13.91
CA ASP A 32 -25.90 -6.10 -13.85
C ASP A 32 -25.55 -5.52 -15.23
N GLU A 33 -25.61 -6.34 -16.29
CA GLU A 33 -25.32 -5.90 -17.66
C GLU A 33 -26.39 -4.95 -18.21
N THR A 34 -27.67 -5.19 -17.90
CA THR A 34 -28.76 -4.27 -18.31
C THR A 34 -28.70 -2.94 -17.56
N LYS A 35 -28.41 -2.96 -16.25
CA LYS A 35 -28.22 -1.75 -15.43
C LYS A 35 -27.05 -0.91 -15.95
N LYS A 36 -25.91 -1.56 -16.25
CA LYS A 36 -24.74 -0.90 -16.84
C LYS A 36 -25.07 -0.25 -18.19
N ASN A 37 -25.72 -0.99 -19.08
CA ASN A 37 -26.11 -0.47 -20.39
C ASN A 37 -27.13 0.68 -20.27
N TYR A 38 -28.05 0.62 -19.31
CA TYR A 38 -28.97 1.73 -19.02
C TYR A 38 -28.22 3.01 -18.64
N PHE A 39 -27.28 2.95 -17.69
CA PHE A 39 -26.48 4.13 -17.33
C PHE A 39 -25.64 4.66 -18.49
N LEU A 40 -25.06 3.78 -19.31
CA LEU A 40 -24.34 4.19 -20.52
C LEU A 40 -25.24 4.93 -21.52
N THR A 41 -26.52 4.55 -21.64
CA THR A 41 -27.47 5.26 -22.51
C THR A 41 -27.92 6.62 -21.96
N GLN A 42 -27.70 6.87 -20.66
CA GLN A 42 -28.05 8.11 -19.97
C GLN A 42 -26.83 9.03 -19.77
N ASP A 43 -25.68 8.68 -20.35
CA ASP A 43 -24.39 9.34 -20.08
C ASP A 43 -24.10 9.52 -18.58
N PHE A 44 -24.55 8.57 -17.76
CA PHE A 44 -24.35 8.60 -16.32
C PHE A 44 -23.09 7.84 -15.93
N TYR A 45 -22.08 8.59 -15.49
CA TYR A 45 -20.82 8.06 -14.98
C TYR A 45 -20.63 8.53 -13.54
N PHE A 46 -20.49 7.60 -12.61
CA PHE A 46 -20.16 7.89 -11.22
C PHE A 46 -19.08 6.88 -10.79
N ASN A 47 -17.85 7.38 -10.72
CA ASN A 47 -16.64 6.61 -10.57
C ASN A 47 -15.77 7.19 -9.44
N SER A 48 -14.79 6.41 -9.00
CA SER A 48 -13.75 6.85 -8.08
C SER A 48 -12.43 6.17 -8.37
N ASP A 49 -11.34 6.85 -8.01
CA ASP A 49 -9.99 6.27 -8.00
C ASP A 49 -9.90 5.09 -7.01
N LYS A 50 -10.57 5.20 -5.86
CA LYS A 50 -10.53 4.20 -4.78
C LYS A 50 -11.82 3.41 -4.60
N LEU A 51 -12.99 4.02 -4.76
CA LEU A 51 -14.26 3.32 -4.55
C LEU A 51 -14.69 2.58 -5.82
N LYS A 52 -15.27 1.38 -5.66
CA LYS A 52 -15.72 0.52 -6.77
C LYS A 52 -17.12 -0.03 -6.49
N GLU A 53 -17.85 -0.44 -7.54
CA GLU A 53 -19.18 -1.05 -7.40
C GLU A 53 -19.14 -2.37 -6.62
N VAL A 54 -18.07 -3.15 -6.81
CA VAL A 54 -17.73 -4.28 -5.94
C VAL A 54 -16.72 -3.75 -4.93
N GLN A 55 -17.07 -3.80 -3.64
CA GLN A 55 -16.26 -3.23 -2.55
C GLN A 55 -14.77 -3.59 -2.71
N ALA A 56 -13.95 -2.57 -2.96
CA ALA A 56 -12.51 -2.72 -3.06
C ALA A 56 -11.89 -2.92 -1.67
N ASN A 57 -10.80 -3.67 -1.57
CA ASN A 57 -10.08 -3.89 -0.32
C ASN A 57 -8.64 -3.37 -0.45
N TYR A 58 -8.28 -2.43 0.41
CA TYR A 58 -6.95 -1.82 0.49
C TYR A 58 -6.32 -2.13 1.83
N VAL A 59 -5.07 -2.60 1.80
CA VAL A 59 -4.30 -2.89 3.02
C VAL A 59 -3.05 -2.00 3.01
N ILE A 60 -2.89 -1.23 4.07
CA ILE A 60 -1.78 -0.30 4.28
C ILE A 60 -0.98 -0.83 5.48
N ASN A 61 0.24 -1.31 5.23
CA ASN A 61 1.04 -2.05 6.23
C ASN A 61 2.07 -1.20 6.98
N ASN A 62 2.11 0.11 6.73
CA ASN A 62 3.12 1.04 7.25
C ASN A 62 2.49 2.22 8.02
N TYR A 63 1.30 2.03 8.58
CA TYR A 63 0.69 3.04 9.43
C TYR A 63 1.48 3.14 10.75
N ASN A 64 1.71 4.35 11.25
CA ASN A 64 2.51 4.57 12.46
C ASN A 64 1.74 4.33 13.77
N GLY A 65 0.41 4.17 13.71
CA GLY A 65 -0.43 3.85 14.85
C GLY A 65 -0.69 5.02 15.80
N VAL A 66 -0.26 6.24 15.47
CA VAL A 66 -0.40 7.43 16.34
C VAL A 66 -1.01 8.61 15.60
N ASP A 67 -0.55 8.90 14.39
CA ASP A 67 -1.01 10.08 13.66
C ASP A 67 -2.33 9.87 12.94
N THR A 68 -3.02 10.96 12.65
CA THR A 68 -4.18 10.92 11.76
C THR A 68 -3.79 10.43 10.37
N TYR A 69 -4.52 9.46 9.85
CA TYR A 69 -4.36 8.99 8.47
C TYR A 69 -5.49 9.55 7.59
N ASP A 70 -5.11 10.25 6.53
CA ASP A 70 -6.06 10.88 5.59
C ASP A 70 -6.19 10.08 4.29
N ILE A 71 -7.40 9.62 4.01
CA ILE A 71 -7.77 8.97 2.75
C ILE A 71 -8.49 9.99 1.88
N VAL A 72 -7.77 10.55 0.90
CA VAL A 72 -8.36 11.42 -0.12
C VAL A 72 -9.04 10.57 -1.19
N VAL A 73 -10.36 10.67 -1.32
CA VAL A 73 -11.15 9.97 -2.34
C VAL A 73 -11.51 10.94 -3.44
N ASN A 74 -11.09 10.63 -4.67
CA ASN A 74 -11.49 11.38 -5.85
C ASN A 74 -12.70 10.70 -6.48
N VAL A 75 -13.72 11.48 -6.80
CA VAL A 75 -14.90 11.02 -7.52
C VAL A 75 -15.05 11.79 -8.82
N ASP A 76 -15.46 11.11 -9.86
CA ASP A 76 -15.58 11.70 -11.19
C ASP A 76 -16.81 11.21 -11.93
N SER A 77 -17.18 12.00 -12.93
CA SER A 77 -18.24 11.72 -13.87
C SER A 77 -17.71 11.52 -15.28
N ILE A 78 -16.52 10.93 -15.42
CA ILE A 78 -15.76 10.83 -16.66
C ILE A 78 -15.69 9.36 -17.12
N LYS A 79 -16.08 9.09 -18.36
CA LYS A 79 -15.91 7.77 -18.98
C LYS A 79 -14.52 7.58 -19.56
N ASN A 80 -14.03 8.62 -20.24
CA ASN A 80 -12.72 8.69 -20.88
C ASN A 80 -12.38 10.15 -21.22
N ASN A 81 -11.21 10.37 -21.82
CA ASN A 81 -10.68 11.71 -22.14
C ASN A 81 -11.60 12.61 -22.99
N LEU A 82 -12.65 12.07 -23.62
CA LEU A 82 -13.56 12.80 -24.51
C LEU A 82 -15.02 12.80 -24.02
N VAL A 83 -15.37 11.97 -23.04
CA VAL A 83 -16.75 11.71 -22.64
C VAL A 83 -16.91 11.80 -21.14
N LYS A 84 -17.85 12.65 -20.71
CA LYS A 84 -18.27 12.85 -19.32
C LYS A 84 -19.78 13.03 -19.23
N SER A 85 -20.33 12.92 -18.02
CA SER A 85 -21.75 13.16 -17.77
C SER A 85 -22.17 14.56 -18.16
N THR A 86 -23.36 14.68 -18.74
CA THR A 86 -23.95 15.98 -19.12
C THR A 86 -24.67 16.67 -17.97
N ASP A 87 -25.10 15.89 -16.98
CA ASP A 87 -25.81 16.37 -15.79
C ASP A 87 -24.90 16.42 -14.56
N ASP A 88 -25.25 17.29 -13.63
CA ASP A 88 -24.62 17.34 -12.31
C ASP A 88 -25.03 16.12 -11.48
N ILE A 89 -24.07 15.49 -10.79
CA ILE A 89 -24.31 14.29 -9.98
C ILE A 89 -24.18 14.64 -8.51
N ALA A 90 -25.30 14.61 -7.78
CA ALA A 90 -25.30 14.74 -6.33
C ALA A 90 -25.01 13.38 -5.68
N TYR A 91 -24.28 13.38 -4.58
CA TYR A 91 -23.94 12.16 -3.86
C TYR A 91 -23.81 12.38 -2.35
N ASP A 92 -24.10 11.34 -1.58
CA ASP A 92 -23.92 11.28 -0.13
C ASP A 92 -22.73 10.38 0.22
N ILE A 93 -22.08 10.68 1.34
CA ILE A 93 -20.91 9.97 1.86
C ILE A 93 -21.26 9.39 3.22
N THR A 94 -21.05 8.09 3.38
CA THR A 94 -21.12 7.43 4.68
C THR A 94 -19.85 6.64 4.93
N TYR A 95 -19.49 6.49 6.20
CA TYR A 95 -18.32 5.72 6.59
C TYR A 95 -18.57 5.02 7.93
N ASN A 96 -17.94 3.87 8.09
CA ASN A 96 -17.85 3.14 9.34
C ASN A 96 -16.39 2.92 9.67
N CYS A 97 -16.03 2.97 10.94
CA CYS A 97 -14.68 2.58 11.34
C CYS A 97 -14.66 1.84 12.68
N THR A 98 -13.51 1.22 12.95
CA THR A 98 -13.29 0.46 14.18
C THR A 98 -13.30 1.35 15.41
N SER A 99 -13.78 0.82 16.54
CA SER A 99 -13.95 1.58 17.79
C SER A 99 -12.66 2.08 18.46
N ASN A 100 -11.50 1.65 17.95
CA ASN A 100 -10.18 2.12 18.40
C ASN A 100 -9.70 3.37 17.65
N ALA A 101 -10.54 3.95 16.77
CA ALA A 101 -10.24 5.19 16.07
C ALA A 101 -11.47 6.12 16.03
N ASP A 102 -11.21 7.41 16.03
CA ASP A 102 -12.15 8.47 15.77
C ASP A 102 -11.99 8.86 14.29
N CYS A 103 -13.06 8.67 13.51
CA CYS A 103 -13.05 8.94 12.09
C CYS A 103 -13.97 10.11 11.75
N SER A 104 -13.57 10.92 10.79
CA SER A 104 -14.34 12.05 10.31
C SER A 104 -14.24 12.20 8.80
N SER A 105 -15.24 12.85 8.20
CA SER A 105 -15.23 13.20 6.78
C SER A 105 -15.14 14.71 6.61
N SER A 106 -14.44 15.17 5.59
CA SER A 106 -14.40 16.58 5.20
C SER A 106 -15.78 17.12 4.78
N LYS A 107 -16.70 16.24 4.34
CA LYS A 107 -18.10 16.55 4.01
C LYS A 107 -18.98 15.30 4.05
N SER A 108 -20.29 15.47 4.26
CA SER A 108 -21.27 14.37 4.24
C SER A 108 -21.92 14.16 2.88
N SER A 109 -21.81 15.13 1.97
CA SER A 109 -22.37 15.07 0.63
C SER A 109 -21.63 16.01 -0.32
N GLY A 110 -21.79 15.82 -1.62
CA GLY A 110 -21.15 16.62 -2.66
C GLY A 110 -21.91 16.63 -3.98
N ILE A 111 -21.42 17.44 -4.92
CA ILE A 111 -21.95 17.52 -6.28
C ILE A 111 -20.78 17.49 -7.25
N ILE A 112 -20.78 16.49 -8.14
CA ILE A 112 -19.89 16.46 -9.30
C ILE A 112 -20.57 17.29 -10.39
N TYR A 113 -20.11 18.53 -10.57
CA TYR A 113 -20.66 19.40 -11.61
C TYR A 113 -20.29 18.86 -13.00
N SER A 114 -21.26 18.83 -13.91
CA SER A 114 -21.08 18.51 -15.34
C SER A 114 -19.98 19.35 -16.01
N THR A 115 -19.76 20.58 -15.53
CA THR A 115 -18.74 21.50 -16.04
C THR A 115 -17.31 21.04 -15.69
N THR A 116 -17.06 20.60 -14.46
CA THR A 116 -15.73 20.15 -13.99
C THR A 116 -15.52 18.65 -14.18
N GLY A 117 -16.58 17.85 -14.00
CA GLY A 117 -16.59 16.39 -14.08
C GLY A 117 -15.86 15.69 -12.93
N THR A 118 -15.44 16.42 -11.90
CA THR A 118 -14.64 15.90 -10.78
C THR A 118 -14.99 16.59 -9.47
N ASP A 119 -14.84 15.86 -8.37
CA ASP A 119 -14.93 16.34 -6.99
C ASP A 119 -14.07 15.41 -6.09
N PHE A 120 -13.82 15.82 -4.84
CA PHE A 120 -13.08 15.00 -3.88
C PHE A 120 -13.60 15.20 -2.45
N PHE A 121 -13.33 14.22 -1.59
CA PHE A 121 -13.51 14.31 -0.14
C PHE A 121 -12.39 13.58 0.59
N THR A 122 -12.21 13.86 1.86
CA THR A 122 -11.19 13.22 2.70
C THR A 122 -11.84 12.54 3.88
N ILE A 123 -11.49 11.27 4.13
CA ILE A 123 -11.80 10.56 5.37
C ILE A 123 -10.53 10.53 6.22
N SER A 124 -10.60 11.13 7.40
CA SER A 124 -9.51 11.18 8.38
C SER A 124 -9.78 10.17 9.49
N ALA A 125 -8.79 9.36 9.85
CA ALA A 125 -8.87 8.44 10.97
C ALA A 125 -7.74 8.68 11.97
N THR A 126 -8.11 8.99 13.21
CA THR A 126 -7.19 9.24 14.31
C THR A 126 -7.35 8.13 15.35
N PRO A 127 -6.29 7.46 15.80
CA PRO A 127 -6.40 6.40 16.79
C PRO A 127 -6.74 7.01 18.15
N ASN A 128 -7.67 6.40 18.89
CA ASN A 128 -8.09 6.89 20.21
C ASN A 128 -6.97 6.79 21.24
N THR A 129 -6.07 5.82 21.01
CA THR A 129 -4.85 5.57 21.77
C THR A 129 -3.79 5.04 20.81
N ALA A 130 -2.52 5.32 21.08
CA ALA A 130 -1.41 4.77 20.31
C ALA A 130 -1.56 3.24 20.11
N LEU A 131 -1.60 2.82 18.86
CA LEU A 131 -1.74 1.43 18.45
C LEU A 131 -0.36 0.77 18.38
N ILE A 132 -0.28 -0.50 18.79
CA ILE A 132 0.97 -1.27 18.77
C ILE A 132 1.07 -2.16 17.52
N ASN A 133 2.28 -2.63 17.20
CA ASN A 133 2.56 -3.45 16.02
C ASN A 133 1.53 -4.58 15.82
N GLY A 134 1.00 -4.68 14.59
CA GLY A 134 0.01 -5.68 14.21
C GLY A 134 -1.44 -5.35 14.59
N GLN A 135 -1.69 -4.30 15.38
CA GLN A 135 -3.04 -3.72 15.50
C GLN A 135 -3.39 -2.95 14.22
N TYR A 136 -4.68 -2.70 14.03
CA TYR A 136 -5.14 -2.01 12.84
C TYR A 136 -6.36 -1.13 13.09
N ILE A 137 -6.56 -0.16 12.22
CA ILE A 137 -7.82 0.57 12.04
C ILE A 137 -8.45 0.05 10.75
N GLU A 138 -9.74 -0.23 10.78
CA GLU A 138 -10.48 -0.60 9.58
C GLU A 138 -11.56 0.45 9.30
N ILE A 139 -11.61 0.93 8.06
CA ILE A 139 -12.50 2.00 7.61
C ILE A 139 -13.22 1.52 6.37
N GLU A 140 -14.55 1.52 6.42
CA GLU A 140 -15.40 1.27 5.25
C GLU A 140 -16.00 2.58 4.80
N ILE A 141 -15.82 2.92 3.53
CA ILE A 141 -16.28 4.17 2.92
C ILE A 141 -17.28 3.82 1.82
N PHE A 142 -18.42 4.52 1.82
CA PHE A 142 -19.46 4.41 0.82
C PHE A 142 -19.76 5.79 0.25
N ALA A 143 -19.92 5.86 -1.07
CA ALA A 143 -20.47 7.02 -1.75
C ALA A 143 -21.65 6.58 -2.61
N GLU A 144 -22.79 7.23 -2.43
CA GLU A 144 -24.04 6.91 -3.12
C GLU A 144 -24.52 8.13 -3.89
N SER A 145 -24.65 8.04 -5.21
CA SER A 145 -25.27 9.10 -5.99
C SER A 145 -26.77 9.16 -5.69
N THR A 146 -27.30 10.35 -5.47
CA THR A 146 -28.71 10.58 -5.12
C THR A 146 -29.49 11.24 -6.25
N ASN A 147 -28.81 11.87 -7.21
CA ASN A 147 -29.40 12.48 -8.39
C ASN A 147 -28.37 12.56 -9.53
N PRO A 148 -28.76 12.34 -10.81
CA PRO A 148 -30.09 11.94 -11.30
C PRO A 148 -30.41 10.45 -11.15
N TYR A 149 -29.41 9.63 -10.84
CA TYR A 149 -29.56 8.18 -10.68
C TYR A 149 -28.87 7.69 -9.41
N GLU A 150 -29.34 6.56 -8.90
CA GLU A 150 -28.78 5.91 -7.72
C GLU A 150 -27.72 4.86 -8.09
N LYS A 151 -26.51 5.07 -7.58
CA LYS A 151 -25.38 4.17 -7.73
C LYS A 151 -24.46 4.29 -6.50
N GLU A 152 -24.18 3.14 -5.90
CA GLU A 152 -23.25 3.04 -4.78
C GLU A 152 -21.87 2.55 -5.27
N ILE A 153 -20.82 3.15 -4.74
CA ILE A 153 -19.44 2.70 -4.84
C ILE A 153 -18.83 2.66 -3.43
N SER A 154 -18.02 1.64 -3.15
CA SER A 154 -17.47 1.44 -1.81
C SER A 154 -16.04 0.89 -1.81
N ALA A 155 -15.36 1.08 -0.68
CA ALA A 155 -14.06 0.47 -0.41
C ALA A 155 -13.85 0.29 1.09
N LYS A 156 -12.99 -0.67 1.40
CA LYS A 156 -12.55 -1.03 2.74
C LYS A 156 -11.05 -0.82 2.85
N PHE A 157 -10.62 -0.03 3.83
CA PHE A 157 -9.23 0.29 4.12
C PHE A 157 -8.84 -0.33 5.45
N LYS A 158 -7.77 -1.12 5.45
CA LYS A 158 -7.18 -1.70 6.65
C LYS A 158 -5.80 -1.08 6.87
N LEU A 159 -5.73 -0.16 7.83
CA LEU A 159 -4.50 0.51 8.27
C LEU A 159 -3.84 -0.34 9.34
N ILE A 160 -2.90 -1.19 8.94
CA ILE A 160 -2.15 -2.04 9.87
C ILE A 160 -0.94 -1.24 10.36
N VAL A 161 -0.79 -1.17 11.68
CA VAL A 161 0.41 -0.60 12.30
C VAL A 161 1.59 -1.44 11.84
N GLY A 162 2.44 -0.82 11.03
CA GLY A 162 3.68 -1.44 10.59
C GLY A 162 4.57 -1.77 11.78
N ASN A 163 5.64 -2.53 11.57
CA ASN A 163 6.63 -2.67 12.63
C ASN A 163 7.23 -1.27 12.89
N TYR A 164 6.86 -0.63 13.99
CA TYR A 164 7.49 0.62 14.42
C TYR A 164 9.00 0.41 14.45
N GLY A 165 9.72 1.27 13.74
CA GLY A 165 11.14 1.10 13.47
C GLY A 165 11.42 0.75 12.01
N LEU A 166 12.25 -0.27 11.82
CA LEU A 166 12.86 -0.60 10.54
C LEU A 166 12.37 -1.94 10.04
N SER A 167 12.02 -1.99 8.76
CA SER A 167 11.61 -3.19 8.06
C SER A 167 12.23 -3.25 6.66
N TYR A 168 12.28 -4.45 6.07
CA TYR A 168 12.74 -4.63 4.71
C TYR A 168 12.03 -5.81 4.04
N GLU A 169 11.98 -5.76 2.72
CA GLU A 169 11.50 -6.80 1.83
C GLU A 169 12.42 -6.89 0.60
N ILE A 170 12.51 -8.07 -0.01
CA ILE A 170 13.21 -8.28 -1.28
C ILE A 170 12.16 -8.64 -2.33
N TYR A 171 12.10 -7.84 -3.39
CA TYR A 171 11.32 -8.12 -4.58
C TYR A 171 12.23 -8.68 -5.67
N ASP A 172 11.85 -9.84 -6.21
CA ASP A 172 12.55 -10.50 -7.30
C ASP A 172 11.55 -11.18 -8.25
N GLU A 173 12.00 -11.47 -9.46
CA GLU A 173 11.27 -12.23 -10.47
C GLU A 173 12.22 -13.22 -11.16
N VAL A 174 11.74 -14.44 -11.43
CA VAL A 174 12.47 -15.42 -12.24
C VAL A 174 12.75 -14.83 -13.62
N ASP A 175 13.96 -15.08 -14.13
CA ASP A 175 14.50 -14.55 -15.39
C ASP A 175 14.75 -13.03 -15.43
N SER A 176 14.49 -12.31 -14.34
CA SER A 176 14.98 -10.94 -14.16
C SER A 176 16.49 -10.96 -13.92
N PRO A 177 17.30 -10.06 -14.51
CA PRO A 177 18.71 -9.92 -14.13
C PRO A 177 18.91 -9.16 -12.81
N TYR A 178 17.84 -8.61 -12.22
CA TYR A 178 17.89 -7.75 -11.05
C TYR A 178 16.95 -8.22 -9.94
N LEU A 179 17.36 -7.95 -8.70
CA LEU A 179 16.47 -7.93 -7.53
C LEU A 179 16.53 -6.56 -6.85
N GLN A 180 15.51 -6.26 -6.05
CA GLN A 180 15.39 -5.01 -5.31
C GLN A 180 15.15 -5.28 -3.82
N LEU A 181 16.06 -4.81 -2.98
CA LEU A 181 15.87 -4.71 -1.55
C LEU A 181 15.23 -3.36 -1.24
N LYS A 182 14.03 -3.39 -0.67
CA LYS A 182 13.34 -2.19 -0.20
C LYS A 182 13.43 -2.12 1.31
N VAL A 183 14.00 -1.04 1.83
CA VAL A 183 14.11 -0.77 3.25
C VAL A 183 13.16 0.37 3.60
N THR A 184 12.34 0.19 4.63
CA THR A 184 11.37 1.18 5.11
C THR A 184 11.68 1.55 6.55
N ASN A 185 11.84 2.86 6.79
CA ASN A 185 12.02 3.45 8.10
C ASN A 185 10.77 4.22 8.51
N THR A 186 10.14 3.80 9.60
CA THR A 186 8.96 4.46 10.18
C THR A 186 9.28 5.30 11.40
N LEU A 187 10.56 5.39 11.80
CA LEU A 187 10.98 6.29 12.87
C LEU A 187 10.74 7.74 12.45
N ASP A 188 10.28 8.52 13.41
CA ASP A 188 9.87 9.92 13.30
C ASP A 188 10.85 10.85 14.04
N TYR A 189 12.08 10.39 14.22
CA TYR A 189 13.14 11.16 14.86
C TYR A 189 14.50 10.85 14.25
N TYR A 190 15.43 11.76 14.48
CA TYR A 190 16.85 11.60 14.22
C TYR A 190 17.61 11.50 15.53
N LYS A 191 18.68 10.73 15.56
CA LYS A 191 19.64 10.73 16.66
C LYS A 191 20.90 11.47 16.28
N VAL A 192 21.44 12.18 17.25
CA VAL A 192 22.73 12.85 17.14
C VAL A 192 23.84 11.80 17.29
N LEU A 193 24.61 11.60 16.23
CA LEU A 193 25.74 10.67 16.18
C LEU A 193 27.04 11.34 16.66
N VAL A 194 27.17 12.64 16.42
CA VAL A 194 28.31 13.48 16.80
C VAL A 194 27.77 14.72 17.49
N ALA A 195 28.25 15.08 18.68
CA ALA A 195 27.75 16.25 19.39
C ALA A 195 28.03 17.56 18.62
N PHE A 196 27.08 18.49 18.63
CA PHE A 196 27.21 19.82 18.04
C PHE A 196 26.30 20.83 18.75
N GLY A 197 26.73 22.09 18.83
CA GLY A 197 25.96 23.14 19.50
C GLY A 197 25.59 22.75 20.94
N SER A 198 24.30 22.68 21.22
CA SER A 198 23.73 22.24 22.51
C SER A 198 23.33 20.77 22.54
N TYR A 199 23.48 20.04 21.44
CA TYR A 199 23.04 18.65 21.32
C TYR A 199 24.16 17.67 21.59
N ASN A 200 23.89 16.67 22.42
CA ASN A 200 24.80 15.60 22.81
C ASN A 200 24.58 14.35 21.98
N ILE A 201 25.58 13.47 21.95
CA ILE A 201 25.47 12.17 21.28
C ILE A 201 24.33 11.37 21.91
N GLY A 202 23.43 10.86 21.08
CA GLY A 202 22.25 10.09 21.47
C GLY A 202 20.99 10.93 21.70
N ASP A 203 21.09 12.26 21.68
CA ASP A 203 19.91 13.12 21.73
C ASP A 203 18.98 12.82 20.54
N LYS A 204 17.68 12.81 20.81
CA LYS A 204 16.64 12.64 19.80
C LYS A 204 16.15 14.00 19.34
N LEU A 205 16.12 14.20 18.04
CA LEU A 205 15.56 15.38 17.39
C LEU A 205 14.29 14.95 16.66
N ASP A 206 13.19 15.66 16.91
CA ASP A 206 12.00 15.55 16.07
C ASP A 206 12.29 16.08 14.65
N LEU A 207 11.36 15.80 13.71
CA LEU A 207 11.51 16.20 12.32
C LEU A 207 11.66 17.72 12.16
N GLU A 208 10.88 18.52 12.89
CA GLU A 208 10.92 19.99 12.77
C GLU A 208 12.28 20.53 13.17
N THR A 209 12.79 20.07 14.31
CA THR A 209 14.10 20.43 14.85
C THR A 209 15.21 20.01 13.89
N TYR A 210 15.16 18.78 13.37
CA TYR A 210 16.14 18.31 12.39
C TYR A 210 16.10 19.12 11.09
N LEU A 211 14.91 19.41 10.56
CA LEU A 211 14.77 20.15 9.31
C LEU A 211 15.29 21.58 9.41
N ALA A 212 15.22 22.19 10.59
CA ALA A 212 15.77 23.52 10.88
C ALA A 212 17.31 23.56 10.98
N LEU A 213 17.99 22.41 11.08
CA LEU A 213 19.46 22.34 11.12
C LEU A 213 20.10 22.75 9.79
N THR A 214 21.34 23.24 9.87
CA THR A 214 22.17 23.47 8.68
C THR A 214 22.57 22.14 8.01
N PRO A 215 22.93 22.14 6.71
CA PRO A 215 23.37 20.92 6.04
C PRO A 215 24.53 20.20 6.75
N SER A 216 25.51 20.94 7.29
CA SER A 216 26.63 20.37 8.04
C SER A 216 26.23 19.76 9.38
N GLU A 217 25.20 20.28 10.04
CA GLU A 217 24.69 19.73 11.30
C GLU A 217 23.84 18.48 11.07
N LYS A 218 23.08 18.45 9.95
CA LYS A 218 22.32 17.26 9.53
C LYS A 218 23.23 16.05 9.33
N GLU A 219 24.46 16.26 8.85
CA GLU A 219 25.44 15.17 8.71
C GLU A 219 25.85 14.51 10.03
N ASN A 220 25.72 15.23 11.15
CA ASN A 220 25.98 14.68 12.48
C ASN A 220 24.82 13.87 13.04
N CYS A 221 23.73 13.72 12.27
CA CYS A 221 22.53 13.00 12.67
C CYS A 221 22.22 11.86 11.69
N ALA A 222 21.45 10.88 12.16
CA ALA A 222 20.79 9.90 11.30
C ALA A 222 19.51 9.41 12.00
N SER A 223 18.48 9.06 11.24
CA SER A 223 17.32 8.37 11.82
C SER A 223 17.67 6.91 12.08
N ALA A 224 18.32 6.27 11.11
CA ALA A 224 18.98 4.99 11.28
C ALA A 224 20.14 4.82 10.30
N ILE A 225 21.08 3.94 10.64
CA ILE A 225 22.12 3.45 9.74
C ILE A 225 21.82 1.99 9.43
N ILE A 226 21.56 1.69 8.16
CA ILE A 226 21.32 0.34 7.65
C ILE A 226 22.65 -0.29 7.29
N ASN A 227 22.88 -1.53 7.71
CA ASN A 227 24.05 -2.32 7.35
C ASN A 227 23.61 -3.54 6.55
N LEU A 228 24.16 -3.68 5.35
CA LEU A 228 23.91 -4.80 4.45
C LEU A 228 25.14 -5.69 4.38
N SER A 229 24.93 -7.00 4.37
CA SER A 229 25.95 -7.99 4.03
C SER A 229 25.36 -9.05 3.11
N PHE A 230 26.12 -9.41 2.07
CA PHE A 230 25.70 -10.33 1.03
C PHE A 230 26.91 -11.02 0.39
N SER A 231 26.65 -12.10 -0.35
CA SER A 231 27.67 -12.89 -1.03
C SER A 231 27.79 -12.46 -2.50
N PRO A 232 28.98 -12.02 -2.95
CA PRO A 232 29.19 -11.65 -4.36
C PRO A 232 29.18 -12.85 -5.33
N LEU A 233 29.11 -14.07 -4.81
CA LEU A 233 28.92 -15.28 -5.63
C LEU A 233 27.46 -15.46 -6.06
N ASP A 234 26.53 -14.80 -5.37
CA ASP A 234 25.09 -14.93 -5.61
C ASP A 234 24.52 -13.65 -6.22
N ILE A 235 24.93 -12.48 -5.71
CA ILE A 235 24.43 -11.17 -6.15
C ILE A 235 25.50 -10.08 -6.10
N LEU A 236 25.40 -9.09 -6.98
CA LEU A 236 26.34 -7.96 -7.08
C LEU A 236 25.61 -6.64 -6.86
N TYR A 237 26.18 -5.75 -6.04
CA TYR A 237 25.62 -4.42 -5.81
C TYR A 237 25.61 -3.56 -7.08
N ASP A 238 24.46 -2.97 -7.41
CA ASP A 238 24.32 -1.98 -8.47
C ASP A 238 24.57 -0.57 -7.91
N ASN A 239 25.63 0.08 -8.41
CA ASN A 239 26.04 1.40 -7.96
C ASN A 239 25.14 2.55 -8.45
N VAL A 240 24.13 2.26 -9.27
CA VAL A 240 23.09 3.23 -9.72
C VAL A 240 21.85 3.17 -8.81
N SER A 241 21.99 2.75 -7.56
CA SER A 241 20.89 2.68 -6.60
C SER A 241 20.64 4.01 -5.86
N ASP A 242 19.42 4.16 -5.33
CA ASP A 242 18.93 5.37 -4.64
C ASP A 242 19.78 5.77 -3.42
N ILE A 243 20.60 4.84 -2.91
CA ILE A 243 21.40 5.02 -1.70
C ILE A 243 22.79 5.63 -1.95
N SER A 244 23.17 5.87 -3.20
CA SER A 244 24.56 6.24 -3.56
C SER A 244 25.12 7.44 -2.79
N GLU A 245 24.29 8.45 -2.50
CA GLU A 245 24.67 9.66 -1.75
C GLU A 245 24.65 9.46 -0.22
N SER A 246 24.00 8.41 0.28
CA SER A 246 23.83 8.14 1.72
C SER A 246 24.77 7.04 2.25
N ILE A 247 25.63 6.47 1.40
CA ILE A 247 26.62 5.45 1.79
C ILE A 247 27.63 6.03 2.78
N THR A 248 27.80 5.34 3.91
CA THR A 248 28.74 5.69 4.98
C THR A 248 29.97 4.78 5.00
N SER A 249 29.83 3.52 4.55
CA SER A 249 30.95 2.59 4.44
C SER A 249 30.71 1.49 3.41
N ILE A 250 31.78 0.98 2.83
CA ILE A 250 31.80 -0.17 1.91
C ILE A 250 32.88 -1.15 2.37
N SER A 251 32.58 -2.44 2.30
CA SER A 251 33.56 -3.53 2.44
C SER A 251 33.63 -4.35 1.16
N THR A 252 34.80 -4.93 0.92
CA THR A 252 35.06 -5.79 -0.24
C THR A 252 35.66 -7.13 0.18
N THR A 253 35.54 -8.11 -0.70
CA THR A 253 36.20 -9.41 -0.62
C THR A 253 36.85 -9.76 -1.95
N VAL A 254 37.95 -10.53 -1.90
CA VAL A 254 38.67 -10.97 -3.10
C VAL A 254 38.11 -12.30 -3.59
N ILE A 255 37.65 -12.34 -4.84
CA ILE A 255 37.20 -13.56 -5.52
C ILE A 255 37.93 -13.65 -6.86
N GLY A 256 38.67 -14.72 -7.08
CA GLY A 256 39.42 -14.92 -8.33
C GLY A 256 40.45 -13.82 -8.63
N GLY A 257 40.94 -13.12 -7.60
CA GLY A 257 41.90 -12.02 -7.73
C GLY A 257 41.28 -10.64 -8.00
N ASN A 258 39.95 -10.52 -8.06
CA ASN A 258 39.25 -9.25 -8.18
C ASN A 258 38.52 -8.88 -6.88
N ASP A 259 38.41 -7.59 -6.61
CA ASP A 259 37.67 -7.06 -5.45
C ASP A 259 36.18 -6.92 -5.78
N TYR A 260 35.33 -7.49 -4.92
CA TYR A 260 33.87 -7.39 -5.01
C TYR A 260 33.30 -6.82 -3.72
N VAL A 261 32.32 -5.91 -3.83
CA VAL A 261 31.57 -5.40 -2.68
C VAL A 261 30.77 -6.53 -2.06
N ASN A 262 30.93 -6.75 -0.75
CA ASN A 262 30.20 -7.78 0.01
C ASN A 262 29.44 -7.23 1.23
N ALA A 263 29.67 -5.96 1.56
CA ALA A 263 28.89 -5.25 2.57
C ALA A 263 28.91 -3.75 2.31
N LEU A 264 27.85 -3.07 2.72
CA LEU A 264 27.77 -1.61 2.72
C LEU A 264 26.86 -1.12 3.83
N SER A 265 27.06 0.13 4.25
CA SER A 265 26.18 0.80 5.21
C SER A 265 25.75 2.16 4.69
N PHE A 266 24.50 2.54 4.95
CA PHE A 266 23.95 3.83 4.49
C PHE A 266 22.98 4.43 5.51
N LYS A 267 22.88 5.76 5.52
CA LYS A 267 21.88 6.49 6.33
C LYS A 267 20.52 6.42 5.64
N ILE A 268 19.46 6.24 6.42
CA ILE A 268 18.09 6.39 5.98
C ILE A 268 17.39 7.50 6.78
N ASP A 269 16.59 8.29 6.09
CA ASP A 269 15.84 9.38 6.69
C ASP A 269 14.66 8.88 7.52
N ALA A 270 14.18 9.73 8.43
CA ALA A 270 12.95 9.46 9.17
C ALA A 270 11.75 9.37 8.22
N ILE A 271 10.80 8.48 8.49
CA ILE A 271 9.56 8.30 7.71
C ILE A 271 9.85 8.19 6.20
N SER A 272 10.81 7.34 5.83
CA SER A 272 11.30 7.23 4.45
C SER A 272 11.44 5.78 4.00
N SER A 273 11.69 5.59 2.71
CA SER A 273 12.02 4.30 2.14
C SER A 273 13.11 4.45 1.09
N MET A 274 13.97 3.44 0.99
CA MET A 274 15.08 3.39 0.02
C MET A 274 15.11 2.05 -0.68
N ILE A 275 15.51 2.05 -1.95
CA ILE A 275 15.66 0.85 -2.76
C ILE A 275 17.13 0.63 -3.08
N VAL A 276 17.62 -0.56 -2.76
CA VAL A 276 18.95 -1.04 -3.12
C VAL A 276 18.79 -2.11 -4.18
N ARG A 277 19.40 -1.89 -5.35
CA ARG A 277 19.35 -2.82 -6.48
C ARG A 277 20.58 -3.71 -6.48
N PHE A 278 20.38 -4.97 -6.85
CA PHE A 278 21.44 -5.93 -7.06
C PHE A 278 21.27 -6.63 -8.40
N TYR A 279 22.38 -6.95 -9.07
CA TYR A 279 22.43 -7.89 -10.18
C TYR A 279 22.47 -9.32 -9.65
N LYS A 280 21.70 -10.22 -10.26
CA LYS A 280 21.76 -11.66 -9.95
C LYS A 280 22.87 -12.34 -10.75
N ILE A 281 23.62 -13.24 -10.11
CA ILE A 281 24.57 -14.11 -10.82
C ILE A 281 23.83 -15.20 -11.60
N ASP A 282 22.75 -15.74 -11.03
CA ASP A 282 21.81 -16.64 -11.71
C ASP A 282 20.42 -15.98 -11.78
N ALA A 283 19.97 -15.66 -13.00
CA ALA A 283 18.68 -15.01 -13.22
C ALA A 283 17.49 -15.96 -13.01
N SER A 284 17.71 -17.28 -13.05
CA SER A 284 16.65 -18.27 -12.90
C SER A 284 16.18 -18.47 -11.45
N GLU A 285 16.96 -17.98 -10.47
CA GLU A 285 16.62 -18.00 -9.06
C GLU A 285 15.64 -16.87 -8.70
N ASP A 286 14.76 -17.13 -7.71
CA ASP A 286 13.83 -16.16 -7.13
C ASP A 286 14.17 -15.95 -5.65
N TYR A 287 14.74 -14.78 -5.34
CA TYR A 287 15.17 -14.39 -4.01
C TYR A 287 14.13 -13.58 -3.23
N THR A 288 12.86 -13.58 -3.68
CA THR A 288 11.79 -12.82 -3.03
C THR A 288 11.66 -13.18 -1.55
N TYR A 289 11.72 -12.18 -0.68
CA TYR A 289 11.66 -12.32 0.78
C TYR A 289 10.73 -11.28 1.39
N PRO A 290 9.90 -11.63 2.39
CA PRO A 290 9.78 -12.94 3.04
C PRO A 290 8.74 -13.88 2.40
N ILE A 291 8.15 -13.49 1.26
CA ILE A 291 6.97 -14.16 0.70
C ILE A 291 7.30 -15.54 0.13
N VAL A 292 8.36 -15.64 -0.68
CA VAL A 292 8.78 -16.89 -1.34
C VAL A 292 9.79 -17.62 -0.47
N ASN A 293 10.79 -16.89 0.05
CA ASN A 293 11.88 -17.43 0.83
C ASN A 293 11.76 -17.03 2.31
N PRO A 294 11.95 -17.97 3.26
CA PRO A 294 11.92 -17.67 4.70
C PRO A 294 13.22 -17.03 5.22
N THR A 295 14.31 -17.12 4.45
CA THR A 295 15.61 -16.53 4.76
C THR A 295 16.02 -15.58 3.64
N PRO A 296 16.48 -14.37 3.96
CA PRO A 296 16.86 -13.39 2.95
C PRO A 296 18.25 -13.71 2.36
N ILE A 297 18.45 -13.41 1.08
CA ILE A 297 19.78 -13.48 0.44
C ILE A 297 20.70 -12.33 0.87
N VAL A 298 20.11 -11.21 1.33
CA VAL A 298 20.83 -10.08 1.93
C VAL A 298 20.59 -10.07 3.44
N THR A 299 21.66 -10.08 4.23
CA THR A 299 21.57 -9.84 5.67
C THR A 299 21.43 -8.34 5.92
N VAL A 300 20.33 -7.93 6.55
CA VAL A 300 20.05 -6.54 6.91
C VAL A 300 20.06 -6.39 8.43
N THR A 301 20.90 -5.48 8.94
CA THR A 301 20.90 -5.05 10.34
C THR A 301 20.88 -3.53 10.41
N TYR A 302 20.66 -2.95 11.59
CA TYR A 302 20.61 -1.50 11.75
C TYR A 302 21.18 -1.03 13.08
N THR A 303 21.61 0.23 13.08
CA THR A 303 22.01 0.99 14.27
C THR A 303 21.14 2.24 14.37
N LEU A 304 20.64 2.52 15.58
CA LEU A 304 19.90 3.74 15.90
C LEU A 304 20.81 4.78 16.53
#